data_AF-A0A8H4RRV3-F1
#
_entry.id   AF-A0A8H4RRV3-F1
#
_cell.length_a   1.000
_cell.length_b   1.000
_cell.length_c   1.000
_cell.angle_alpha   90.00
_cell.angle_beta   90.00
_cell.angle_gamma   90.00
#
_symmetry.space_group_name_H-M   'P 1'
#
loop_
_entity.id
_entity.type
_entity.pdbx_description
1 polymer ?
#
loop_
_entity_poly.entity_id
_entity_poly.type
_entity_poly.pdbx_seq_one_letter_code
_entity_poly.pdbx_strand_id
1 'polypeptide(L)'
;MIEAVATKDGKTALRASRDAGEKGEALDVQSVVSPPAPKTPAKANEPDKVKQEKANADDSDSPLSDLAESIPTPSSGKELRKTPTKSSIAAKKGSDEIKAFKAEQAAKKAKDVKVKTGDGEDEWDKRGDPDGDEETPLEDVDVMKKEAARPPPVNSDYPPLPWKGRLGYPPSSNIDIHSKTPLSPSTPQRTALISPDPHPLNVDNVEELCLANVRDIPKILRWNDKYGIKFMRLSSEMFLFASHAEYGYKLAPFASEALEEAGKVVAELDHRVSTHPGQFTQLGSPGAEMIANAIRDLECHDEMLSLSKLPEQKDRDAVMILHMGGTFGDKAATLDRFRENYKNLSPSIKMRLVLENDDVSWSVHDLLPICEELNIPLCLDFHHHNIIFDPDQIREGILHIMNLYPRIKATWDRKGIGQKMHYSEGCPEAITGRQRRKHNPRPIALPPCPNDMDLMIEAKDKEQVCFELMRTFKLPSWDTFNNIIPYERTDDNKPLPKKAKKKKTKKQIDAEIEEFGKELSEEEEPVKEQIPEEEIGMGGSENRVYWLIGMEE
;
A
#
# COMPACT_ATOMS: atom_id res chain seq x y z
N MET A 1 53.29 31.18 16.30
CA MET A 1 53.84 30.62 17.55
C MET A 1 53.59 29.13 17.47
N ILE A 2 54.66 28.35 17.20
CA ILE A 2 54.81 26.89 17.31
C ILE A 2 53.87 26.04 16.41
N GLU A 3 54.27 25.03 15.64
CA GLU A 3 55.49 24.57 14.96
C GLU A 3 55.03 23.35 14.13
N ALA A 4 55.57 23.23 12.92
CA ALA A 4 56.18 22.05 12.29
C ALA A 4 55.86 20.62 12.83
N VAL A 5 55.87 19.51 12.09
CA VAL A 5 56.27 19.08 10.73
C VAL A 5 56.08 17.54 10.72
N ALA A 6 55.86 16.93 9.55
CA ALA A 6 56.51 15.70 9.05
C ALA A 6 55.56 14.66 8.42
N THR A 7 55.59 14.67 7.10
CA THR A 7 55.30 13.57 6.17
C THR A 7 56.23 12.37 6.32
N LYS A 8 55.79 11.18 5.87
CA LYS A 8 56.63 10.27 5.05
C LYS A 8 55.82 9.27 4.20
N ASP A 9 56.07 9.36 2.90
CA ASP A 9 56.11 8.33 1.83
C ASP A 9 54.87 7.44 1.58
N GLY A 10 54.31 7.29 0.37
CA GLY A 10 54.71 7.67 -0.98
C GLY A 10 54.47 6.51 -1.96
N LYS A 11 53.59 6.68 -2.96
CA LYS A 11 53.84 6.26 -4.37
C LYS A 11 52.70 6.70 -5.31
N THR A 12 53.17 7.34 -6.37
CA THR A 12 52.51 8.01 -7.47
C THR A 12 52.06 7.04 -8.56
N ALA A 13 50.96 7.36 -9.25
CA ALA A 13 50.81 7.13 -10.69
C ALA A 13 50.06 8.31 -11.32
N LEU A 14 50.75 8.98 -12.24
CA LEU A 14 50.34 10.14 -13.03
C LEU A 14 49.54 9.74 -14.27
N ARG A 15 48.60 10.60 -14.67
CA ARG A 15 48.41 11.23 -16.01
C ARG A 15 46.92 11.56 -16.20
N ALA A 16 46.49 12.61 -16.90
CA ALA A 16 47.01 13.90 -17.29
C ALA A 16 45.78 14.62 -17.89
N SER A 17 45.49 15.83 -17.43
CA SER A 17 44.47 16.71 -18.03
C SER A 17 44.98 17.26 -19.36
N ARG A 18 44.06 17.57 -20.27
CA ARG A 18 44.32 18.50 -21.38
C ARG A 18 43.17 19.50 -21.47
N ASP A 19 43.49 20.73 -21.11
CA ASP A 19 42.67 21.93 -21.25
C ASP A 19 42.56 22.40 -22.71
N ALA A 20 41.61 23.34 -22.87
CA ALA A 20 41.39 24.32 -23.94
C ALA A 20 40.37 23.90 -25.02
N GLY A 21 39.33 24.69 -25.34
CA GLY A 21 38.95 26.01 -24.87
C GLY A 21 37.91 26.64 -25.80
N GLU A 22 37.31 27.72 -25.30
CA GLU A 22 36.70 28.86 -26.01
C GLU A 22 35.22 28.84 -26.51
N LYS A 23 34.52 29.86 -25.99
CA LYS A 23 33.64 30.86 -26.66
C LYS A 23 32.14 30.58 -26.85
N GLY A 24 31.42 31.03 -25.82
CA GLY A 24 30.25 31.91 -25.79
C GLY A 24 29.45 32.26 -27.05
N GLU A 25 28.12 32.37 -26.86
CA GLU A 25 27.34 33.56 -27.23
C GLU A 25 26.02 33.59 -26.46
N ALA A 26 25.62 34.79 -26.03
CA ALA A 26 24.38 35.09 -25.34
C ALA A 26 23.38 35.70 -26.33
N LEU A 27 22.10 35.35 -26.23
CA LEU A 27 21.01 36.15 -26.78
C LEU A 27 19.79 36.11 -25.83
N ASP A 28 19.52 37.29 -25.28
CA ASP A 28 18.28 37.72 -24.64
C ASP A 28 17.29 38.20 -25.73
N VAL A 29 15.98 38.19 -25.43
CA VAL A 29 14.98 39.22 -25.78
C VAL A 29 13.55 38.69 -25.55
N GLN A 30 12.82 39.47 -24.75
CA GLN A 30 11.40 39.46 -24.43
C GLN A 30 10.48 39.82 -25.63
N SER A 31 9.23 39.34 -25.62
CA SER A 31 7.98 40.13 -25.78
C SER A 31 6.75 39.20 -25.89
N VAL A 32 5.80 39.23 -24.94
CA VAL A 32 4.51 39.94 -24.95
C VAL A 32 3.55 39.51 -26.08
N VAL A 33 2.39 38.94 -25.72
CA VAL A 33 1.01 39.38 -26.06
C VAL A 33 -0.02 38.30 -25.63
N SER A 34 -1.08 38.74 -24.95
CA SER A 34 -2.42 38.14 -24.77
C SER A 34 -3.46 39.22 -25.16
N PRO A 35 -4.79 39.01 -25.25
CA PRO A 35 -5.67 37.82 -25.39
C PRO A 35 -6.66 38.03 -26.60
N PRO A 36 -7.88 37.41 -26.73
CA PRO A 36 -9.05 37.67 -25.86
C PRO A 36 -10.02 36.48 -25.60
N ALA A 37 -10.80 36.58 -24.52
CA ALA A 37 -12.03 35.81 -24.27
C ALA A 37 -13.21 36.32 -25.14
N PRO A 38 -14.31 35.54 -25.27
CA PRO A 38 -15.56 36.09 -24.70
C PRO A 38 -16.64 35.07 -24.22
N LYS A 39 -17.37 35.54 -23.20
CA LYS A 39 -18.85 35.50 -23.01
C LYS A 39 -19.54 34.27 -22.41
N THR A 40 -19.89 34.41 -21.13
CA THR A 40 -21.17 34.01 -20.51
C THR A 40 -22.35 34.79 -21.12
N PRO A 41 -23.58 34.26 -21.00
CA PRO A 41 -24.71 35.10 -20.68
C PRO A 41 -25.45 34.63 -19.41
N ALA A 42 -25.70 35.58 -18.52
CA ALA A 42 -26.73 35.51 -17.49
C ALA A 42 -28.11 35.87 -18.08
N LYS A 43 -29.17 35.24 -17.56
CA LYS A 43 -30.57 35.70 -17.43
C LYS A 43 -31.27 34.69 -16.52
N ALA A 44 -31.59 34.96 -15.26
CA ALA A 44 -32.67 35.82 -14.75
C ALA A 44 -34.05 35.42 -15.31
N ASN A 45 -34.87 34.79 -14.45
CA ASN A 45 -36.33 34.94 -14.38
C ASN A 45 -36.87 34.25 -13.10
N GLU A 46 -37.16 35.05 -12.08
CA GLU A 46 -38.26 34.88 -11.12
C GLU A 46 -39.43 35.79 -11.59
N PRO A 47 -40.62 35.81 -10.97
CA PRO A 47 -41.32 34.80 -10.15
C PRO A 47 -42.82 34.65 -10.58
N ASP A 48 -43.55 33.65 -10.05
CA ASP A 48 -44.99 33.82 -9.73
C ASP A 48 -45.53 32.73 -8.75
N LYS A 49 -45.48 33.08 -7.46
CA LYS A 49 -46.61 33.30 -6.54
C LYS A 49 -47.87 32.37 -6.50
N VAL A 50 -48.24 32.10 -5.24
CA VAL A 50 -49.56 31.88 -4.59
C VAL A 50 -50.13 30.44 -4.51
N LYS A 51 -50.10 29.82 -3.32
CA LYS A 51 -51.18 29.87 -2.30
C LYS A 51 -50.82 29.15 -0.99
N GLN A 52 -50.76 29.94 0.07
CA GLN A 52 -51.00 29.55 1.47
C GLN A 52 -52.51 29.50 1.75
N GLU A 53 -52.94 28.58 2.61
CA GLU A 53 -53.93 28.78 3.69
C GLU A 53 -53.38 27.95 4.88
N LYS A 54 -52.92 28.58 5.98
CA LYS A 54 -53.65 29.04 7.19
C LYS A 54 -54.33 27.88 7.94
N ALA A 55 -54.38 27.78 9.27
CA ALA A 55 -53.77 28.44 10.44
C ALA A 55 -54.47 27.81 11.68
N ASN A 56 -53.95 28.11 12.88
CA ASN A 56 -54.49 27.93 14.24
C ASN A 56 -54.04 26.62 14.94
N ALA A 57 -53.26 26.58 16.04
CA ALA A 57 -53.28 27.33 17.32
C ALA A 57 -54.63 27.13 18.05
N ASP A 58 -54.75 26.70 19.31
CA ASP A 58 -53.94 26.91 20.51
C ASP A 58 -54.28 25.87 21.61
N ASP A 59 -53.37 25.77 22.58
CA ASP A 59 -53.53 25.65 24.04
C ASP A 59 -54.06 24.41 24.79
N SER A 60 -53.31 24.17 25.88
CA SER A 60 -53.68 23.58 27.19
C SER A 60 -54.05 22.08 27.20
N ASP A 61 -53.78 21.26 28.21
CA ASP A 61 -53.60 21.50 29.63
C ASP A 61 -52.93 20.25 30.25
N SER A 62 -52.16 20.41 31.31
CA SER A 62 -51.76 19.30 32.21
C SER A 62 -52.44 19.50 33.54
N PRO A 63 -52.88 18.42 34.22
CA PRO A 63 -52.38 18.29 35.60
C PRO A 63 -52.12 16.85 36.10
N LEU A 64 -51.09 16.80 36.95
CA LEU A 64 -50.81 15.94 38.12
C LEU A 64 -51.95 15.09 38.73
N SER A 65 -51.63 13.87 39.19
CA SER A 65 -51.43 13.50 40.63
C SER A 65 -51.64 11.99 40.95
N ASP A 66 -50.71 11.47 41.77
CA ASP A 66 -50.81 10.53 42.91
C ASP A 66 -51.58 9.19 42.86
N LEU A 67 -50.90 8.08 43.25
CA LEU A 67 -51.16 7.33 44.52
C LEU A 67 -50.41 5.97 44.64
N ALA A 68 -49.59 5.88 45.71
CA ALA A 68 -49.43 4.83 46.74
C ALA A 68 -49.31 3.30 46.45
N GLU A 69 -48.18 2.76 46.94
CA GLU A 69 -47.94 1.56 47.79
C GLU A 69 -48.74 0.25 47.65
N SER A 70 -48.03 -0.89 47.58
CA SER A 70 -48.01 -1.89 48.68
C SER A 70 -47.11 -3.12 48.39
N ILE A 71 -46.41 -3.57 49.45
CA ILE A 71 -45.61 -4.80 49.58
C ILE A 71 -46.51 -5.90 50.19
N PRO A 72 -46.22 -7.20 49.97
CA PRO A 72 -45.98 -8.06 51.14
C PRO A 72 -44.84 -9.11 50.98
N THR A 73 -44.07 -9.30 52.05
CA THR A 73 -43.38 -10.56 52.47
C THR A 73 -44.13 -11.07 53.73
N PRO A 74 -43.84 -12.21 54.44
CA PRO A 74 -42.62 -13.05 54.46
C PRO A 74 -42.83 -14.57 54.72
N SER A 75 -41.74 -15.36 54.80
CA SER A 75 -41.61 -16.41 55.83
C SER A 75 -40.14 -16.81 56.09
N SER A 76 -39.88 -17.24 57.32
CA SER A 76 -38.59 -17.31 58.02
C SER A 76 -38.14 -18.74 58.36
N GLY A 77 -36.83 -18.97 58.48
CA GLY A 77 -36.24 -20.11 59.18
C GLY A 77 -34.94 -19.73 59.91
N LYS A 78 -34.90 -19.90 61.23
CA LYS A 78 -33.76 -19.63 62.15
C LYS A 78 -32.86 -20.86 62.26
N GLU A 79 -31.54 -20.67 62.40
CA GLU A 79 -30.69 -21.55 63.22
C GLU A 79 -29.46 -20.83 63.83
N LEU A 80 -28.93 -21.45 64.89
CA LEU A 80 -28.23 -20.86 66.04
C LEU A 80 -26.75 -20.44 65.83
N ARG A 81 -26.34 -19.38 66.56
CA ARG A 81 -24.95 -18.95 66.78
C ARG A 81 -24.24 -19.83 67.84
N LYS A 82 -23.03 -20.31 67.53
CA LYS A 82 -22.03 -20.79 68.51
C LYS A 82 -20.82 -19.85 68.53
N THR A 83 -20.36 -19.50 69.73
CA THR A 83 -19.15 -18.71 70.02
C THR A 83 -17.86 -19.53 69.87
N PRO A 84 -16.77 -19.00 69.30
CA PRO A 84 -15.51 -19.74 69.19
C PRO A 84 -14.60 -19.56 70.42
N THR A 85 -13.89 -20.63 70.76
CA THR A 85 -12.93 -20.76 71.87
C THR A 85 -11.54 -20.19 71.52
N LYS A 86 -10.76 -19.86 72.57
CA LYS A 86 -9.46 -19.16 72.54
C LYS A 86 -8.30 -19.80 71.75
N SER A 87 -8.51 -20.91 71.02
CA SER A 87 -7.47 -21.49 70.14
C SER A 87 -7.60 -21.08 68.66
N SER A 88 -8.66 -20.37 68.26
CA SER A 88 -8.86 -19.91 66.87
C SER A 88 -8.35 -18.49 66.58
N ILE A 89 -7.73 -17.82 67.55
CA ILE A 89 -7.24 -16.44 67.43
C ILE A 89 -5.78 -16.40 66.94
N ALA A 90 -4.97 -17.41 67.27
CA ALA A 90 -3.56 -17.47 66.88
C ALA A 90 -3.32 -17.88 65.41
N ALA A 91 -4.20 -18.72 64.85
CA ALA A 91 -4.08 -19.15 63.44
C ALA A 91 -4.60 -18.10 62.44
N LYS A 92 -5.47 -17.18 62.88
CA LYS A 92 -6.01 -16.10 62.04
C LYS A 92 -5.02 -14.94 61.89
N LYS A 93 -4.26 -14.63 62.95
CA LYS A 93 -3.26 -13.56 62.97
C LYS A 93 -2.09 -13.81 62.00
N GLY A 94 -1.61 -15.06 61.88
CA GLY A 94 -0.56 -15.43 60.92
C GLY A 94 -1.02 -15.44 59.46
N SER A 95 -2.28 -15.77 59.18
CA SER A 95 -2.87 -15.71 57.83
C SER A 95 -3.01 -14.26 57.33
N ASP A 96 -3.42 -13.36 58.23
CA ASP A 96 -3.65 -11.96 57.88
C ASP A 96 -2.34 -11.19 57.72
N GLU A 97 -1.29 -11.53 58.48
CA GLU A 97 0.07 -10.98 58.30
C GLU A 97 0.74 -11.44 56.99
N ILE A 98 0.52 -12.70 56.57
CA ILE A 98 1.03 -13.21 55.28
C ILE A 98 0.27 -12.58 54.09
N LYS A 99 -1.05 -12.34 54.24
CA LYS A 99 -1.83 -11.61 53.22
C LYS A 99 -1.44 -10.14 53.14
N ALA A 100 -1.17 -9.49 54.27
CA ALA A 100 -0.68 -8.11 54.32
C ALA A 100 0.72 -7.99 53.70
N PHE A 101 1.63 -8.93 53.99
CA PHE A 101 2.97 -8.96 53.39
C PHE A 101 2.92 -9.24 51.87
N LYS A 102 2.04 -10.12 51.41
CA LYS A 102 1.83 -10.35 49.96
C LYS A 102 1.19 -9.14 49.27
N ALA A 103 0.28 -8.43 49.93
CA ALA A 103 -0.30 -7.18 49.42
C ALA A 103 0.72 -6.05 49.38
N GLU A 104 1.62 -5.95 50.36
CA GLU A 104 2.71 -4.95 50.38
C GLU A 104 3.79 -5.26 49.33
N GLN A 105 4.13 -6.53 49.12
CA GLN A 105 5.02 -6.97 48.04
C GLN A 105 4.40 -6.75 46.66
N ALA A 106 3.08 -6.95 46.51
CA ALA A 106 2.35 -6.62 45.27
C ALA A 106 2.30 -5.09 45.04
N ALA A 107 2.14 -4.30 46.10
CA ALA A 107 2.17 -2.84 46.03
C ALA A 107 3.57 -2.26 45.75
N LYS A 108 4.64 -2.92 46.23
CA LYS A 108 6.03 -2.59 45.88
C LYS A 108 6.37 -2.97 44.44
N LYS A 109 5.93 -4.16 43.96
CA LYS A 109 5.99 -4.51 42.52
C LYS A 109 5.22 -3.53 41.64
N ALA A 110 4.06 -3.06 42.08
CA ALA A 110 3.27 -2.05 41.35
C ALA A 110 3.89 -0.64 41.39
N LYS A 111 4.76 -0.34 42.36
CA LYS A 111 5.51 0.93 42.45
C LYS A 111 6.83 0.89 41.67
N ASP A 112 7.53 -0.24 41.63
CA ASP A 112 8.74 -0.41 40.80
C ASP A 112 8.42 -0.52 39.30
N VAL A 113 7.20 -0.92 38.94
CA VAL A 113 6.68 -0.81 37.55
C VAL A 113 6.31 0.63 37.19
N LYS A 114 6.04 1.50 38.17
CA LYS A 114 5.60 2.90 37.95
C LYS A 114 6.74 3.92 37.79
N VAL A 115 8.00 3.50 37.86
CA VAL A 115 9.18 4.38 37.64
C VAL A 115 9.97 3.99 36.37
N LYS A 116 9.49 3.00 35.60
CA LYS A 116 9.86 2.89 34.19
C LYS A 116 8.88 3.72 33.37
N THR A 117 9.44 4.43 32.41
CA THR A 117 8.80 5.31 31.41
C THR A 117 7.44 4.80 30.96
N GLY A 118 6.48 5.71 30.80
CA GLY A 118 5.13 5.41 30.38
C GLY A 118 5.10 4.90 28.95
N ASP A 119 5.15 3.59 28.79
CA ASP A 119 4.79 2.90 27.55
C ASP A 119 3.29 2.60 27.64
N GLY A 120 2.48 3.55 27.18
CA GLY A 120 1.18 3.18 26.64
C GLY A 120 1.47 2.42 25.36
N GLU A 121 1.52 1.09 25.43
CA GLU A 121 1.72 0.24 24.25
C GLU A 121 0.57 0.49 23.27
N ASP A 122 0.84 1.31 22.25
CA ASP A 122 -0.08 1.61 21.17
C ASP A 122 -0.34 0.33 20.35
N GLU A 123 -1.58 0.06 19.96
CA GLU A 123 -1.89 -1.10 19.10
C GLU A 123 -1.11 -1.05 17.78
N TRP A 124 -0.74 0.16 17.36
CA TRP A 124 0.10 0.43 16.21
C TRP A 124 1.50 -0.20 16.28
N ASP A 125 2.10 -0.30 17.47
CA ASP A 125 3.44 -0.89 17.66
C ASP A 125 3.40 -2.44 17.68
N LYS A 126 2.21 -3.04 17.78
CA LYS A 126 1.98 -4.49 17.74
C LYS A 126 1.67 -5.02 16.33
N ARG A 127 1.96 -4.24 15.29
CA ARG A 127 1.71 -4.65 13.90
C ARG A 127 2.55 -5.88 13.51
N GLY A 128 1.86 -7.00 13.37
CA GLY A 128 2.19 -8.00 12.35
C GLY A 128 1.55 -7.60 11.03
N ASP A 129 2.13 -8.06 9.92
CA ASP A 129 1.49 -7.97 8.61
C ASP A 129 0.13 -8.69 8.68
N PRO A 130 -1.02 -7.99 8.53
CA PRO A 130 -2.34 -8.64 8.56
C PRO A 130 -2.50 -9.66 7.42
N ASP A 131 -1.68 -9.58 6.38
CA ASP A 131 -1.62 -10.51 5.25
C ASP A 131 -0.57 -11.63 5.44
N GLY A 132 0.15 -11.63 6.57
CA GLY A 132 1.11 -12.67 6.97
C GLY A 132 0.44 -13.93 7.55
N ASP A 133 1.11 -15.08 7.40
CA ASP A 133 0.60 -16.40 7.81
C ASP A 133 0.70 -16.66 9.33
N GLU A 134 0.49 -15.66 10.18
CA GLU A 134 0.47 -15.85 11.64
C GLU A 134 -0.85 -16.49 12.11
N GLU A 135 -0.78 -17.55 12.91
CA GLU A 135 -1.95 -18.18 13.52
C GLU A 135 -2.73 -17.16 14.37
N THR A 136 -3.97 -16.90 13.98
CA THR A 136 -4.89 -16.04 14.75
C THR A 136 -5.22 -16.71 16.08
N PRO A 137 -5.00 -16.04 17.24
CA PRO A 137 -5.45 -16.56 18.53
C PRO A 137 -6.97 -16.78 18.50
N LEU A 138 -7.46 -17.81 19.21
CA LEU A 138 -8.89 -18.04 19.40
C LEU A 138 -9.54 -16.79 20.02
N GLU A 139 -10.32 -16.07 19.22
CA GLU A 139 -10.95 -14.81 19.61
C GLU A 139 -12.16 -15.05 20.53
N ASP A 140 -12.44 -14.08 21.41
CA ASP A 140 -13.53 -14.14 22.37
C ASP A 140 -14.89 -14.20 21.65
N VAL A 141 -15.69 -15.22 21.98
CA VAL A 141 -17.03 -15.45 21.42
C VAL A 141 -17.93 -14.23 21.60
N ASP A 142 -17.76 -13.47 22.68
CA ASP A 142 -18.57 -12.29 22.93
C ASP A 142 -18.18 -11.10 22.02
N VAL A 143 -16.90 -10.99 21.64
CA VAL A 143 -16.46 -10.04 20.60
C VAL A 143 -17.07 -10.43 19.25
N MET A 144 -17.01 -11.71 18.88
CA MET A 144 -17.62 -12.20 17.64
C MET A 144 -19.12 -11.91 17.56
N LYS A 145 -19.87 -12.14 18.64
CA LYS A 145 -21.32 -11.85 18.66
C LYS A 145 -21.60 -10.36 18.51
N LYS A 146 -20.82 -9.50 19.18
CA LYS A 146 -20.99 -8.04 19.10
C LYS A 146 -20.71 -7.54 17.69
N GLU A 147 -19.62 -7.99 17.09
CA GLU A 147 -19.23 -7.64 15.72
C GLU A 147 -20.22 -8.20 14.69
N ALA A 148 -20.71 -9.44 14.88
CA ALA A 148 -21.75 -10.00 14.02
C ALA A 148 -23.11 -9.29 14.13
N ALA A 149 -23.37 -8.59 15.24
CA ALA A 149 -24.58 -7.79 15.44
C ALA A 149 -24.48 -6.37 14.85
N ARG A 150 -23.33 -5.99 14.28
CA ARG A 150 -23.17 -4.67 13.64
C ARG A 150 -24.14 -4.54 12.47
N PRO A 151 -24.71 -3.35 12.24
CA PRO A 151 -25.59 -3.14 11.10
C PRO A 151 -24.81 -3.33 9.79
N PRO A 152 -25.47 -3.79 8.71
CA PRO A 152 -24.80 -3.99 7.43
C PRO A 152 -24.26 -2.66 6.87
N PRO A 153 -23.14 -2.72 6.10
CA PRO A 153 -22.58 -1.55 5.45
C PRO A 153 -23.57 -0.98 4.40
N VAL A 154 -23.55 0.34 4.25
CA VAL A 154 -24.34 1.08 3.27
C VAL A 154 -23.45 1.39 2.07
N ASN A 155 -23.63 0.62 1.00
CA ASN A 155 -22.84 0.73 -0.21
C ASN A 155 -23.56 1.53 -1.30
N SER A 156 -22.77 2.17 -2.16
CA SER A 156 -23.28 2.87 -3.33
C SER A 156 -23.47 1.91 -4.48
N ASP A 157 -24.58 2.06 -5.21
CA ASP A 157 -24.81 1.31 -6.46
C ASP A 157 -24.12 1.99 -7.66
N TYR A 158 -23.43 3.12 -7.47
CA TYR A 158 -22.80 3.87 -8.54
C TYR A 158 -21.61 3.09 -9.15
N PRO A 159 -21.70 2.67 -10.42
CA PRO A 159 -20.57 2.07 -11.12
C PRO A 159 -19.73 3.16 -11.79
N PRO A 160 -18.40 3.19 -11.63
CA PRO A 160 -17.54 4.18 -12.29
C PRO A 160 -17.30 3.86 -13.77
N LEU A 161 -18.37 3.58 -14.53
CA LEU A 161 -18.34 3.13 -15.91
C LEU A 161 -18.99 4.14 -16.87
N PRO A 162 -18.50 4.28 -18.12
CA PRO A 162 -17.30 3.63 -18.67
C PRO A 162 -16.03 4.17 -18.00
N TRP A 163 -15.08 3.27 -17.72
CA TRP A 163 -13.82 3.60 -17.05
C TRP A 163 -12.85 4.30 -18.01
N LYS A 164 -12.23 5.38 -17.53
CA LYS A 164 -11.26 6.23 -18.24
C LYS A 164 -9.98 6.45 -17.42
N GLY A 165 -10.01 6.10 -16.14
CA GLY A 165 -8.88 6.25 -15.23
C GLY A 165 -7.81 5.19 -15.44
N ARG A 166 -6.80 5.17 -14.58
CA ARG A 166 -5.75 4.14 -14.59
C ARG A 166 -5.99 3.15 -13.47
N LEU A 167 -5.88 1.86 -13.78
CA LEU A 167 -5.69 0.83 -12.75
C LEU A 167 -4.20 0.63 -12.49
N GLY A 168 -3.88 0.32 -11.25
CA GLY A 168 -2.55 -0.07 -10.82
C GLY A 168 -2.60 -1.02 -9.65
N TYR A 169 -1.44 -1.61 -9.35
CA TYR A 169 -1.27 -2.53 -8.23
C TYR A 169 0.08 -2.25 -7.54
N PRO A 170 0.23 -2.60 -6.25
CA PRO A 170 1.49 -2.47 -5.55
C PRO A 170 2.50 -3.50 -6.03
N PRO A 171 3.82 -3.25 -5.90
CA PRO A 171 4.81 -4.25 -6.29
C PRO A 171 4.64 -5.47 -5.39
N SER A 172 4.95 -6.66 -5.92
CA SER A 172 5.22 -7.79 -5.02
C SER A 172 6.61 -7.59 -4.41
N SER A 173 6.83 -8.13 -3.22
CA SER A 173 8.17 -8.40 -2.69
C SER A 173 8.94 -9.41 -3.54
N ASN A 174 8.30 -9.99 -4.58
CA ASN A 174 8.70 -11.21 -5.26
C ASN A 174 8.72 -11.11 -6.81
N ILE A 175 9.09 -9.95 -7.38
CA ILE A 175 9.16 -9.82 -8.85
C ILE A 175 10.52 -10.32 -9.35
N ASP A 176 10.55 -11.56 -9.87
CA ASP A 176 11.58 -12.00 -10.82
C ASP A 176 10.96 -12.26 -12.18
N ILE A 177 11.17 -11.31 -13.07
CA ILE A 177 10.81 -11.36 -14.49
C ILE A 177 11.68 -12.32 -15.32
N HIS A 178 12.78 -12.86 -14.77
CA HIS A 178 13.67 -13.81 -15.43
C HIS A 178 13.39 -15.28 -15.05
N SER A 179 12.44 -15.54 -14.15
CA SER A 179 12.04 -16.92 -13.87
C SER A 179 11.36 -17.52 -15.12
N LYS A 180 11.67 -18.78 -15.45
CA LYS A 180 11.12 -19.53 -16.62
C LYS A 180 9.62 -19.85 -16.50
N THR A 181 8.94 -19.10 -15.64
CA THR A 181 7.58 -19.24 -15.22
C THR A 181 6.99 -17.84 -15.14
N PRO A 182 5.72 -17.64 -15.55
CA PRO A 182 5.05 -16.36 -15.36
C PRO A 182 5.17 -15.93 -13.90
N LEU A 183 5.45 -14.64 -13.69
CA LEU A 183 5.49 -13.93 -12.40
C LEU A 183 5.18 -14.84 -11.21
N SER A 184 6.17 -15.61 -10.76
CA SER A 184 5.98 -16.46 -9.60
C SER A 184 5.90 -15.53 -8.39
N PRO A 185 4.85 -15.59 -7.55
CA PRO A 185 4.74 -14.81 -6.32
C PRO A 185 5.82 -15.11 -5.27
N SER A 186 6.91 -15.80 -5.63
CA SER A 186 7.84 -16.43 -4.71
C SER A 186 9.31 -16.21 -5.02
N THR A 187 9.66 -15.35 -5.99
CA THR A 187 11.07 -15.00 -6.19
C THR A 187 11.32 -13.63 -5.60
N PRO A 188 11.87 -13.54 -4.38
CA PRO A 188 12.08 -12.27 -3.70
C PRO A 188 12.82 -11.30 -4.62
N GLN A 189 12.59 -10.00 -4.43
CA GLN A 189 13.62 -9.01 -4.71
C GLN A 189 14.97 -9.61 -4.28
N ARG A 190 16.05 -9.15 -4.87
CA ARG A 190 17.39 -9.61 -4.47
C ARG A 190 17.74 -9.35 -2.97
N THR A 191 16.76 -9.00 -2.13
CA THR A 191 16.72 -9.03 -0.66
C THR A 191 16.78 -10.40 0.00
N ALA A 192 16.47 -11.51 -0.67
CA ALA A 192 16.50 -12.78 0.06
C ALA A 192 17.92 -13.21 0.44
N LEU A 193 18.08 -13.38 1.75
CA LEU A 193 19.26 -13.85 2.48
C LEU A 193 20.25 -12.74 2.90
N ILE A 194 19.76 -11.68 3.54
CA ILE A 194 20.59 -10.93 4.49
C ILE A 194 20.11 -11.30 5.90
N SER A 195 20.89 -12.14 6.58
CA SER A 195 20.75 -12.41 8.01
C SER A 195 20.67 -11.08 8.78
N PRO A 196 19.89 -10.97 9.87
CA PRO A 196 19.95 -9.79 10.74
C PRO A 196 21.33 -9.53 11.36
N ASP A 197 22.30 -10.44 11.16
CA ASP A 197 23.70 -10.20 11.49
C ASP A 197 24.38 -9.28 10.46
N PRO A 198 24.86 -8.08 10.89
CA PRO A 198 25.68 -7.20 10.08
C PRO A 198 27.10 -7.78 10.02
N HIS A 199 27.27 -8.93 9.36
CA HIS A 199 28.57 -9.19 8.74
C HIS A 199 28.79 -8.07 7.71
N PRO A 200 30.04 -7.61 7.50
CA PRO A 200 30.31 -6.51 6.59
C PRO A 200 29.82 -6.89 5.20
N LEU A 201 28.61 -6.45 4.87
CA LEU A 201 28.04 -6.55 3.54
C LEU A 201 28.99 -5.78 2.65
N ASN A 202 29.51 -6.44 1.62
CA ASN A 202 30.29 -5.73 0.62
C ASN A 202 29.33 -4.73 -0.05
N VAL A 203 29.57 -3.43 0.15
CA VAL A 203 28.72 -2.34 -0.38
C VAL A 203 28.55 -2.48 -1.89
N ASP A 204 29.60 -2.90 -2.60
CA ASP A 204 29.56 -3.15 -4.04
C ASP A 204 28.50 -4.20 -4.43
N ASN A 205 28.32 -5.23 -3.59
CA ASN A 205 27.29 -6.23 -3.84
C ASN A 205 25.90 -5.62 -3.62
N VAL A 206 25.69 -4.80 -2.59
CA VAL A 206 24.38 -4.18 -2.31
C VAL A 206 23.99 -3.20 -3.43
N GLU A 207 24.91 -2.35 -3.87
CA GLU A 207 24.66 -1.42 -4.98
C GLU A 207 24.29 -2.16 -6.27
N GLU A 208 24.95 -3.29 -6.59
CA GLU A 208 24.62 -4.10 -7.75
C GLU A 208 23.22 -4.73 -7.67
N LEU A 209 22.80 -5.20 -6.48
CA LEU A 209 21.45 -5.73 -6.27
C LEU A 209 20.40 -4.62 -6.41
N CYS A 210 20.62 -3.46 -5.81
CA CYS A 210 19.74 -2.29 -5.94
C CYS A 210 19.64 -1.83 -7.41
N LEU A 211 20.76 -1.80 -8.12
CA LEU A 211 20.81 -1.41 -9.53
C LEU A 211 20.08 -2.42 -10.43
N ALA A 212 20.14 -3.71 -10.09
CA ALA A 212 19.33 -4.73 -10.75
C ALA A 212 17.83 -4.48 -10.56
N ASN A 213 17.40 -4.19 -9.33
CA ASN A 213 15.98 -3.86 -9.04
C ASN A 213 15.51 -2.65 -9.87
N VAL A 214 16.31 -1.58 -9.96
CA VAL A 214 15.98 -0.39 -10.77
C VAL A 214 15.86 -0.75 -12.26
N ARG A 215 16.75 -1.60 -12.77
CA ARG A 215 16.74 -2.06 -14.17
C ARG A 215 15.55 -2.95 -14.52
N ASP A 216 14.83 -3.46 -13.53
CA ASP A 216 13.59 -4.21 -13.75
C ASP A 216 12.36 -3.31 -13.88
N ILE A 217 12.42 -2.05 -13.42
CA ILE A 217 11.32 -1.08 -13.57
C ILE A 217 10.89 -0.93 -15.04
N PRO A 218 11.78 -0.61 -16.01
CA PRO A 218 11.41 -0.53 -17.42
C PRO A 218 10.67 -1.77 -17.95
N LYS A 219 11.09 -2.96 -17.51
CA LYS A 219 10.58 -4.24 -18.01
C LYS A 219 9.15 -4.47 -17.48
N ILE A 220 8.92 -4.19 -16.19
CA ILE A 220 7.59 -4.24 -15.57
C ILE A 220 6.64 -3.23 -16.22
N LEU A 221 7.10 -2.00 -16.47
CA LEU A 221 6.26 -0.97 -17.10
C LEU A 221 5.87 -1.34 -18.54
N ARG A 222 6.79 -1.93 -19.31
CA ARG A 222 6.49 -2.44 -20.65
C ARG A 222 5.53 -3.63 -20.61
N TRP A 223 5.62 -4.45 -19.57
CA TRP A 223 4.68 -5.56 -19.35
C TRP A 223 3.29 -5.01 -19.01
N ASN A 224 3.19 -4.05 -18.08
CA ASN A 224 1.95 -3.39 -17.72
C ASN A 224 1.29 -2.71 -18.92
N ASP A 225 2.08 -1.98 -19.71
CA ASP A 225 1.64 -1.31 -20.94
C ASP A 225 0.97 -2.28 -21.91
N LYS A 226 1.61 -3.44 -22.15
CA LYS A 226 1.13 -4.50 -23.02
C LYS A 226 -0.27 -5.01 -22.61
N TYR A 227 -0.58 -4.99 -21.31
CA TYR A 227 -1.86 -5.43 -20.77
C TYR A 227 -2.76 -4.28 -20.31
N GLY A 228 -2.46 -3.04 -20.68
CA GLY A 228 -3.32 -1.88 -20.39
C GLY A 228 -3.31 -1.39 -18.94
N ILE A 229 -2.36 -1.85 -18.11
CA ILE A 229 -2.13 -1.32 -16.76
C ILE A 229 -1.21 -0.10 -16.90
N LYS A 230 -1.56 1.01 -16.24
CA LYS A 230 -0.89 2.32 -16.43
C LYS A 230 -0.47 2.99 -15.12
N PHE A 231 -0.63 2.31 -14.01
CA PHE A 231 -0.26 2.82 -12.69
C PHE A 231 0.50 1.75 -11.91
N MET A 232 1.62 2.12 -11.29
CA MET A 232 2.45 1.21 -10.51
C MET A 232 2.90 1.90 -9.22
N ARG A 233 2.88 1.20 -8.09
CA ARG A 233 3.66 1.63 -6.91
C ARG A 233 5.05 1.03 -7.02
N LEU A 234 6.08 1.86 -6.87
CA LEU A 234 7.47 1.40 -6.79
C LEU A 234 7.75 0.88 -5.39
N SER A 235 8.58 -0.16 -5.30
CA SER A 235 8.92 -0.77 -4.01
C SER A 235 9.69 0.20 -3.12
N SER A 236 9.34 0.27 -1.84
CA SER A 236 10.14 0.96 -0.83
C SER A 236 11.45 0.24 -0.50
N GLU A 237 11.49 -1.08 -0.73
CA GLU A 237 12.68 -1.93 -0.57
C GLU A 237 13.59 -1.95 -1.81
N MET A 238 13.41 -0.99 -2.74
CA MET A 238 14.24 -0.89 -3.95
C MET A 238 15.73 -0.71 -3.62
N PHE A 239 16.02 0.04 -2.55
CA PHE A 239 17.36 0.43 -2.11
C PHE A 239 17.65 -0.01 -0.68
N LEU A 240 18.26 -1.18 -0.54
CA LEU A 240 18.44 -1.85 0.75
C LEU A 240 19.37 -1.05 1.66
N PHE A 241 18.91 -0.80 2.88
CA PHE A 241 19.65 -0.03 3.90
C PHE A 241 20.01 1.41 3.52
N ALA A 242 19.52 1.96 2.40
CA ALA A 242 19.88 3.32 1.98
C ALA A 242 19.49 4.37 3.03
N SER A 243 18.39 4.16 3.74
CA SER A 243 17.94 4.98 4.87
C SER A 243 18.42 4.48 6.24
N HIS A 244 19.40 3.56 6.34
CA HIS A 244 19.95 3.11 7.63
C HIS A 244 20.88 4.15 8.27
N ALA A 245 20.86 4.29 9.60
CA ALA A 245 21.60 5.36 10.29
C ALA A 245 23.12 5.24 10.16
N GLU A 246 23.62 4.01 10.23
CA GLU A 246 25.06 3.70 10.20
C GLU A 246 25.54 3.29 8.80
N TYR A 247 24.67 2.63 8.03
CA TYR A 247 25.03 1.98 6.75
C TYR A 247 24.36 2.64 5.54
N GLY A 248 23.65 3.75 5.75
CA GLY A 248 22.97 4.49 4.70
C GLY A 248 23.94 5.06 3.67
N TYR A 249 23.45 5.21 2.45
CA TYR A 249 24.21 5.69 1.31
C TYR A 249 23.32 6.53 0.39
N LYS A 250 23.94 7.31 -0.49
CA LYS A 250 23.23 8.10 -1.50
C LYS A 250 23.02 7.28 -2.76
N LEU A 251 21.90 7.49 -3.44
CA LEU A 251 21.53 6.76 -4.65
C LEU A 251 22.24 7.35 -5.88
N ALA A 252 22.43 8.68 -5.88
CA ALA A 252 22.97 9.40 -7.03
C ALA A 252 24.30 8.85 -7.58
N PRO A 253 25.29 8.43 -6.77
CA PRO A 253 26.59 7.96 -7.27
C PRO A 253 26.53 6.75 -8.21
N PHE A 254 25.57 5.84 -8.05
CA PHE A 254 25.52 4.58 -8.81
C PHE A 254 24.20 4.33 -9.53
N ALA A 255 23.08 4.91 -9.07
CA ALA A 255 21.74 4.63 -9.60
C ALA A 255 21.17 5.73 -10.51
N SER A 256 21.82 6.91 -10.63
CA SER A 256 21.28 8.05 -11.39
C SER A 256 20.90 7.69 -12.83
N GLU A 257 21.81 7.09 -13.59
CA GLU A 257 21.58 6.76 -15.00
C GLU A 257 20.46 5.74 -15.17
N ALA A 258 20.40 4.73 -14.30
CA ALA A 258 19.38 3.68 -14.36
C ALA A 258 17.99 4.20 -13.94
N LEU A 259 17.92 5.07 -12.93
CA LEU A 259 16.67 5.72 -12.52
C LEU A 259 16.18 6.68 -13.61
N GLU A 260 17.07 7.45 -14.23
CA GLU A 260 16.70 8.32 -15.35
C GLU A 260 16.14 7.51 -16.52
N GLU A 261 16.75 6.36 -16.84
CA GLU A 261 16.23 5.46 -17.87
C GLU A 261 14.85 4.89 -17.49
N ALA A 262 14.66 4.48 -16.23
CA ALA A 262 13.35 4.07 -15.75
C ALA A 262 12.30 5.19 -15.90
N GLY A 263 12.64 6.43 -15.56
CA GLY A 263 11.74 7.56 -15.70
C GLY A 263 11.45 7.95 -17.15
N LYS A 264 12.39 7.75 -18.09
CA LYS A 264 12.12 7.86 -19.53
C LYS A 264 11.04 6.89 -19.96
N VAL A 265 11.09 5.64 -19.50
CA VAL A 265 10.06 4.63 -19.82
C VAL A 265 8.72 4.96 -19.15
N VAL A 266 8.71 5.46 -17.91
CA VAL A 266 7.49 5.98 -17.27
C VAL A 266 6.84 7.07 -18.12
N ALA A 267 7.64 8.00 -18.64
CA ALA A 267 7.17 9.08 -19.49
C ALA A 267 6.67 8.58 -20.86
N GLU A 268 7.45 7.73 -21.52
CA GLU A 268 7.16 7.13 -22.84
C GLU A 268 5.82 6.39 -22.85
N LEU A 269 5.57 5.58 -21.82
CA LEU A 269 4.39 4.70 -21.75
C LEU A 269 3.20 5.35 -21.04
N ASP A 270 3.28 6.65 -20.75
CA ASP A 270 2.29 7.40 -19.96
C ASP A 270 1.91 6.74 -18.62
N HIS A 271 2.88 6.11 -17.96
CA HIS A 271 2.63 5.53 -16.63
C HIS A 271 2.55 6.61 -15.56
N ARG A 272 1.78 6.33 -14.51
CA ARG A 272 1.92 6.99 -13.20
C ARG A 272 2.70 6.07 -12.27
N VAL A 273 3.54 6.67 -11.42
CA VAL A 273 4.23 5.96 -10.33
C VAL A 273 3.91 6.58 -8.98
N SER A 274 4.02 5.80 -7.91
CA SER A 274 3.96 6.31 -6.52
C SER A 274 4.83 5.45 -5.63
N THR A 275 5.10 5.89 -4.41
CA THR A 275 5.73 5.07 -3.37
C THR A 275 4.85 5.06 -2.12
N HIS A 276 5.09 4.09 -1.24
CA HIS A 276 4.45 4.04 0.06
C HIS A 276 5.50 3.67 1.11
N PRO A 277 6.27 4.65 1.64
CA PRO A 277 7.19 4.44 2.73
C PRO A 277 6.59 3.56 3.84
N GLY A 278 7.44 2.71 4.40
CA GLY A 278 7.01 1.64 5.29
C GLY A 278 6.46 2.13 6.62
N GLN A 279 5.94 1.18 7.40
CA GLN A 279 5.27 1.43 8.67
C GLN A 279 6.10 2.11 9.78
N PHE A 280 7.42 2.15 9.61
CA PHE A 280 8.38 2.77 10.53
C PHE A 280 8.57 4.26 10.30
N THR A 281 8.06 4.80 9.19
CA THR A 281 8.18 6.22 8.82
C THR A 281 7.12 7.05 9.55
N GLN A 282 7.35 7.32 10.84
CA GLN A 282 6.35 7.90 11.75
C GLN A 282 6.71 9.32 12.19
N LEU A 283 6.23 10.32 11.45
CA LEU A 283 6.47 11.74 11.76
C LEU A 283 5.73 12.26 13.01
N GLY A 284 4.72 11.52 13.49
CA GLY A 284 4.00 11.81 14.73
C GLY A 284 4.67 11.27 16.00
N SER A 285 5.81 10.58 15.90
CA SER A 285 6.45 9.94 17.05
C SER A 285 6.95 10.93 18.11
N PRO A 286 6.88 10.59 19.41
CA PRO A 286 7.53 11.36 20.47
C PRO A 286 9.06 11.15 20.51
N GLY A 287 9.58 10.10 19.86
CA GLY A 287 11.00 9.75 19.89
C GLY A 287 11.82 10.47 18.82
N ALA A 288 12.80 11.28 19.22
CA ALA A 288 13.63 12.04 18.29
C ALA A 288 14.40 11.16 17.28
N GLU A 289 14.84 9.98 17.70
CA GLU A 289 15.49 9.00 16.81
C GLU A 289 14.53 8.49 15.73
N MET A 290 13.29 8.17 16.10
CA MET A 290 12.26 7.72 15.16
C MET A 290 11.95 8.81 14.12
N ILE A 291 11.89 10.08 14.56
CA ILE A 291 11.71 11.22 13.65
C ILE A 291 12.90 11.34 12.69
N ALA A 292 14.14 11.24 13.19
CA ALA A 292 15.33 11.30 12.34
C ALA A 292 15.35 10.14 11.31
N ASN A 293 14.92 8.94 11.71
CA ASN A 293 14.82 7.78 10.82
C ASN A 293 13.74 8.00 9.75
N ALA A 294 12.55 8.48 10.15
CA ALA A 294 11.47 8.79 9.22
C ALA A 294 11.88 9.85 8.18
N ILE A 295 12.61 10.89 8.60
CA ILE A 295 13.12 11.91 7.67
C ILE A 295 14.11 11.30 6.68
N ARG A 296 15.07 10.47 7.14
CA ARG A 296 16.05 9.82 6.25
C ARG A 296 15.38 8.86 5.27
N ASP A 297 14.31 8.19 5.68
CA ASP A 297 13.52 7.33 4.79
C ASP A 297 12.78 8.13 3.71
N LEU A 298 12.14 9.24 4.09
CA LEU A 298 11.51 10.15 3.13
C LEU A 298 12.52 10.79 2.17
N GLU A 299 13.72 11.15 2.66
CA GLU A 299 14.80 11.65 1.82
C GLU A 299 15.28 10.62 0.79
N CYS A 300 15.35 9.34 1.16
CA CYS A 300 15.70 8.26 0.23
C CYS A 300 14.66 8.11 -0.89
N HIS A 301 13.37 8.10 -0.54
CA HIS A 301 12.29 8.04 -1.53
C HIS A 301 12.25 9.29 -2.42
N ASP A 302 12.45 10.48 -1.84
CA ASP A 302 12.53 11.74 -2.58
C ASP A 302 13.73 11.77 -3.54
N GLU A 303 14.89 11.23 -3.14
CA GLU A 303 16.06 11.08 -4.00
C GLU A 303 15.76 10.14 -5.17
N MET A 304 15.16 8.97 -4.91
CA MET A 304 14.78 8.01 -5.96
C MET A 304 13.86 8.64 -7.02
N LEU A 305 12.79 9.32 -6.59
CA LEU A 305 11.84 9.96 -7.50
C LEU A 305 12.48 11.14 -8.24
N SER A 306 13.34 11.92 -7.59
CA SER A 306 14.06 13.05 -8.22
C SER A 306 15.10 12.63 -9.25
N LEU A 307 15.76 11.49 -9.03
CA LEU A 307 16.71 10.91 -9.97
C LEU A 307 16.02 10.23 -11.16
N SER A 308 14.73 9.93 -11.05
CA SER A 308 13.94 9.42 -12.17
C SER A 308 13.72 10.48 -13.26
N LYS A 309 13.94 11.77 -12.99
CA LYS A 309 13.84 12.87 -13.97
C LYS A 309 12.53 12.85 -14.78
N LEU A 310 11.43 12.60 -14.08
CA LEU A 310 10.11 12.58 -14.70
C LEU A 310 9.74 13.95 -15.29
N PRO A 311 8.97 14.01 -16.39
CA PRO A 311 8.40 15.26 -16.88
C PRO A 311 7.57 15.96 -15.80
N GLU A 312 7.49 17.28 -15.86
CA GLU A 312 6.97 18.14 -14.77
C GLU A 312 5.65 17.67 -14.14
N GLN A 313 4.61 17.38 -14.95
CA GLN A 313 3.34 16.89 -14.40
C GLN A 313 3.46 15.48 -13.82
N LYS A 314 4.21 14.58 -14.45
CA LYS A 314 4.43 13.22 -13.95
C LYS A 314 5.25 13.21 -12.65
N ASP A 315 6.20 14.13 -12.52
CA ASP A 315 6.95 14.33 -11.30
C ASP A 315 6.06 14.81 -10.15
N ARG A 316 5.10 15.73 -10.43
CA ARG A 316 4.05 16.10 -9.46
C ARG A 316 3.17 14.91 -9.07
N ASP A 317 2.79 14.08 -10.03
CA ASP A 317 1.91 12.93 -9.82
C ASP A 317 2.61 11.75 -9.09
N ALA A 318 3.94 11.77 -9.04
CA ALA A 318 4.79 10.82 -8.33
C ALA A 318 4.87 11.14 -6.83
N VAL A 319 3.89 10.62 -6.10
CA VAL A 319 3.67 10.92 -4.67
C VAL A 319 4.22 9.85 -3.73
N MET A 320 4.53 10.27 -2.50
CA MET A 320 4.89 9.41 -1.37
C MET A 320 3.71 9.36 -0.40
N ILE A 321 3.13 8.17 -0.21
CA ILE A 321 1.91 7.99 0.59
C ILE A 321 2.29 7.47 1.96
N LEU A 322 1.77 8.11 3.00
CA LEU A 322 2.11 7.85 4.38
C LEU A 322 0.84 7.72 5.21
N HIS A 323 0.77 6.69 6.05
CA HIS A 323 -0.16 6.70 7.18
C HIS A 323 0.32 7.67 8.27
N MET A 324 -0.58 8.14 9.12
CA MET A 324 -0.21 9.08 10.19
C MET A 324 0.75 8.45 11.23
N GLY A 325 0.72 7.13 11.39
CA GLY A 325 1.55 6.46 12.40
C GLY A 325 0.75 6.11 13.66
N GLY A 326 1.46 5.86 14.74
CA GLY A 326 0.84 5.57 16.04
C GLY A 326 0.08 6.79 16.55
N THR A 327 -0.92 6.55 17.38
CA THR A 327 -1.57 7.60 18.17
C THR A 327 -0.72 8.01 19.37
N PHE A 328 0.22 7.16 19.79
CA PHE A 328 1.08 7.33 20.97
C PHE A 328 0.28 7.73 22.22
N GLY A 329 -0.93 7.16 22.35
CA GLY A 329 -1.87 7.40 23.44
C GLY A 329 -2.73 8.66 23.33
N ASP A 330 -2.44 9.58 22.40
CA ASP A 330 -3.20 10.81 22.21
C ASP A 330 -3.12 11.30 20.75
N LYS A 331 -4.23 11.18 20.02
CA LYS A 331 -4.36 11.66 18.64
C LYS A 331 -4.06 13.15 18.49
N ALA A 332 -4.58 13.99 19.37
CA ALA A 332 -4.40 15.44 19.26
C ALA A 332 -2.93 15.82 19.44
N ALA A 333 -2.29 15.26 20.47
CA ALA A 333 -0.86 15.47 20.69
C ALA A 333 0.01 14.92 19.54
N THR A 334 -0.40 13.82 18.91
CA THR A 334 0.28 13.27 17.73
C THR A 334 0.17 14.17 16.52
N LEU A 335 -1.02 14.71 16.24
CA LEU A 335 -1.21 15.69 15.16
C LEU A 335 -0.34 16.93 15.38
N ASP A 336 -0.21 17.40 16.63
CA ASP A 336 0.67 18.53 16.95
C ASP A 336 2.15 18.22 16.69
N ARG A 337 2.63 17.03 17.09
CA ARG A 337 4.00 16.61 16.77
C ARG A 337 4.21 16.47 15.26
N PHE A 338 3.25 15.90 14.56
CA PHE A 338 3.29 15.81 13.10
C PHE A 338 3.41 17.20 12.46
N ARG A 339 2.60 18.19 12.90
CA ARG A 339 2.71 19.59 12.43
C ARG A 339 4.11 20.14 12.62
N GLU A 340 4.69 19.99 13.80
CA GLU A 340 6.03 20.52 14.10
C GLU A 340 7.11 19.84 13.25
N ASN A 341 7.05 18.52 13.10
CA ASN A 341 8.03 17.78 12.29
C ASN A 341 7.85 18.05 10.79
N TYR A 342 6.60 18.17 10.31
CA TYR A 342 6.28 18.50 8.93
C TYR A 342 6.90 19.84 8.50
N LYS A 343 6.90 20.85 9.38
CA LYS A 343 7.53 22.16 9.11
C LYS A 343 9.01 22.03 8.71
N ASN A 344 9.71 21.05 9.26
CA ASN A 344 11.15 20.84 9.03
C ASN A 344 11.46 20.02 7.77
N LEU A 345 10.45 19.42 7.12
CA LEU A 345 10.67 18.67 5.88
C LEU A 345 11.09 19.58 4.74
N SER A 346 11.90 19.03 3.83
CA SER A 346 12.34 19.71 2.61
C SER A 346 11.14 20.11 1.73
N PRO A 347 11.23 21.18 0.94
CA PRO A 347 10.17 21.54 0.00
C PRO A 347 9.82 20.41 -0.99
N SER A 348 10.82 19.63 -1.44
CA SER A 348 10.60 18.49 -2.35
C SER A 348 9.74 17.40 -1.72
N ILE A 349 10.07 16.99 -0.49
CA ILE A 349 9.26 16.03 0.29
C ILE A 349 7.85 16.58 0.48
N LYS A 350 7.71 17.85 0.87
CA LYS A 350 6.39 18.48 1.06
C LYS A 350 5.56 18.50 -0.21
N MET A 351 6.16 18.63 -1.39
CA MET A 351 5.44 18.61 -2.66
C MET A 351 4.86 17.22 -2.98
N ARG A 352 5.54 16.15 -2.57
CA ARG A 352 5.19 14.76 -2.88
C ARG A 352 4.41 14.03 -1.78
N LEU A 353 4.50 14.48 -0.53
CA LEU A 353 3.85 13.80 0.60
C LEU A 353 2.33 13.86 0.48
N VAL A 354 1.70 12.70 0.69
CA VAL A 354 0.26 12.44 0.73
C VAL A 354 -0.03 11.64 2.00
N LEU A 355 -1.13 11.95 2.68
CA LEU A 355 -1.58 11.17 3.84
C LEU A 355 -2.70 10.21 3.44
N GLU A 356 -2.78 9.08 4.11
CA GLU A 356 -3.80 8.04 3.90
C GLU A 356 -4.47 7.65 5.21
N ASN A 357 -5.80 7.46 5.19
CA ASN A 357 -6.53 6.88 6.31
C ASN A 357 -6.21 5.39 6.49
N ASP A 358 -6.17 4.90 7.72
CA ASP A 358 -5.77 3.52 8.03
C ASP A 358 -6.86 2.70 8.72
N ASP A 359 -6.57 1.42 8.93
CA ASP A 359 -7.45 0.38 9.47
C ASP A 359 -7.33 0.17 10.99
N VAL A 360 -6.55 1.00 11.69
CA VAL A 360 -6.32 0.87 13.14
C VAL A 360 -6.79 2.11 13.90
N SER A 361 -6.33 3.28 13.50
CA SER A 361 -6.31 4.47 14.34
C SER A 361 -6.90 5.69 13.63
N TRP A 362 -6.58 5.93 12.37
CA TRP A 362 -6.81 7.24 11.75
C TRP A 362 -7.86 7.18 10.65
N SER A 363 -9.05 7.71 10.95
CA SER A 363 -10.13 7.86 9.98
C SER A 363 -9.89 9.04 9.02
N VAL A 364 -10.66 9.08 7.93
CA VAL A 364 -10.73 10.25 7.05
C VAL A 364 -11.10 11.52 7.82
N HIS A 365 -11.97 11.43 8.83
CA HIS A 365 -12.42 12.58 9.62
C HIS A 365 -11.31 13.12 10.52
N ASP A 366 -10.41 12.25 11.00
CA ASP A 366 -9.24 12.67 11.77
C ASP A 366 -8.21 13.39 10.90
N LEU A 367 -7.95 12.87 9.68
CA LEU A 367 -6.84 13.33 8.83
C LEU A 367 -7.19 14.47 7.88
N LEU A 368 -8.42 14.52 7.36
CA LEU A 368 -8.80 15.54 6.38
C LEU A 368 -8.58 16.98 6.88
N PRO A 369 -8.87 17.35 8.14
CA PRO A 369 -8.58 18.69 8.65
C PRO A 369 -7.09 19.08 8.60
N ILE A 370 -6.18 18.18 8.99
CA ILE A 370 -4.74 18.47 8.96
C ILE A 370 -4.21 18.47 7.51
N CYS A 371 -4.77 17.64 6.63
CA CYS A 371 -4.52 17.68 5.18
C CYS A 371 -4.91 19.02 4.56
N GLU A 372 -6.06 19.57 4.95
CA GLU A 372 -6.51 20.90 4.54
C GLU A 372 -5.59 22.00 5.08
N GLU A 373 -5.25 21.94 6.38
CA GLU A 373 -4.39 22.90 7.08
C GLU A 373 -2.97 22.97 6.50
N LEU A 374 -2.31 21.81 6.34
CA LEU A 374 -0.90 21.73 5.91
C LEU A 374 -0.74 21.66 4.39
N ASN A 375 -1.85 21.73 3.65
CA ASN A 375 -1.89 21.53 2.21
C ASN A 375 -1.24 20.19 1.82
N ILE A 376 -1.70 19.08 2.39
CA ILE A 376 -1.28 17.71 2.08
C ILE A 376 -2.47 16.99 1.42
N PRO A 377 -2.32 16.35 0.25
CA PRO A 377 -3.41 15.57 -0.32
C PRO A 377 -3.78 14.39 0.58
N LEU A 378 -5.06 14.05 0.63
CA LEU A 378 -5.55 12.85 1.31
C LEU A 378 -5.87 11.76 0.27
N CYS A 379 -5.15 10.64 0.32
CA CYS A 379 -5.49 9.41 -0.37
C CYS A 379 -6.58 8.70 0.42
N LEU A 380 -7.76 8.56 -0.17
CA LEU A 380 -8.81 7.74 0.40
C LEU A 380 -8.51 6.28 0.11
N ASP A 381 -8.37 5.49 1.17
CA ASP A 381 -8.45 4.03 1.10
C ASP A 381 -9.84 3.56 1.53
N PHE A 382 -10.55 2.88 0.63
CA PHE A 382 -11.91 2.39 0.87
C PHE A 382 -11.98 1.22 1.86
N HIS A 383 -10.98 0.35 1.88
CA HIS A 383 -10.95 -0.80 2.77
C HIS A 383 -10.74 -0.35 4.22
N HIS A 384 -9.72 0.47 4.45
CA HIS A 384 -9.44 1.13 5.71
C HIS A 384 -10.64 1.93 6.20
N HIS A 385 -11.29 2.68 5.30
CA HIS A 385 -12.47 3.46 5.64
C HIS A 385 -13.63 2.62 6.16
N ASN A 386 -13.85 1.43 5.59
CA ASN A 386 -14.90 0.54 6.03
C ASN A 386 -14.61 -0.03 7.44
N ILE A 387 -13.37 0.01 7.90
CA ILE A 387 -12.95 -0.47 9.22
C ILE A 387 -12.96 0.69 10.23
N ILE A 388 -12.29 1.79 9.91
CA ILE A 388 -12.14 2.97 10.77
C ILE A 388 -12.80 4.19 10.14
N PHE A 389 -13.91 4.61 10.74
CA PHE A 389 -14.68 5.78 10.36
C PHE A 389 -15.28 6.46 11.61
N ASP A 390 -15.79 7.68 11.43
CA ASP A 390 -16.54 8.39 12.48
C ASP A 390 -18.03 8.00 12.38
N PRO A 391 -18.56 7.19 13.32
CA PRO A 391 -19.93 6.69 13.25
C PRO A 391 -20.99 7.76 13.54
N ASP A 392 -20.61 8.89 14.13
CA ASP A 392 -21.52 10.02 14.39
C ASP A 392 -21.71 10.88 13.13
N GLN A 393 -20.76 10.83 12.20
CA GLN A 393 -20.79 11.58 10.94
C GLN A 393 -21.30 10.74 9.77
N ILE A 394 -20.91 9.46 9.69
CA ILE A 394 -21.22 8.58 8.57
C ILE A 394 -21.45 7.13 9.01
N ARG A 395 -22.18 6.36 8.20
CA ARG A 395 -22.33 4.90 8.39
C ARG A 395 -21.22 4.15 7.67
N GLU A 396 -20.88 2.98 8.20
CA GLU A 396 -20.04 1.99 7.52
C GLU A 396 -20.51 1.77 6.08
N GLY A 397 -19.56 1.61 5.17
CA GLY A 397 -19.79 1.38 3.75
C GLY A 397 -19.35 2.55 2.89
N ILE A 398 -19.40 2.35 1.58
CA ILE A 398 -18.77 3.25 0.60
C ILE A 398 -19.72 4.33 0.05
N LEU A 399 -20.97 4.40 0.52
CA LEU A 399 -21.92 5.42 0.05
C LEU A 399 -21.66 6.80 0.67
N HIS A 400 -21.62 6.89 1.99
CA HIS A 400 -21.62 8.21 2.66
C HIS A 400 -20.28 8.93 2.57
N ILE A 401 -19.17 8.20 2.37
CA ILE A 401 -17.85 8.79 2.17
C ILE A 401 -17.79 9.68 0.92
N MET A 402 -18.65 9.44 -0.06
CA MET A 402 -18.79 10.26 -1.27
C MET A 402 -19.10 11.73 -0.93
N ASN A 403 -19.74 12.00 0.21
CA ASN A 403 -20.03 13.37 0.67
C ASN A 403 -18.74 14.17 0.95
N LEU A 404 -17.63 13.50 1.25
CA LEU A 404 -16.34 14.13 1.50
C LEU A 404 -15.49 14.30 0.23
N TYR A 405 -15.88 13.71 -0.90
CA TYR A 405 -15.10 13.79 -2.15
C TYR A 405 -14.75 15.21 -2.58
N PRO A 406 -15.63 16.22 -2.52
CA PRO A 406 -15.26 17.58 -2.90
C PRO A 406 -14.12 18.14 -2.04
N ARG A 407 -14.13 17.86 -0.73
CA ARG A 407 -13.08 18.30 0.20
C ARG A 407 -11.77 17.55 -0.04
N ILE A 408 -11.85 16.22 -0.19
CA ILE A 408 -10.69 15.38 -0.49
C ILE A 408 -10.07 15.83 -1.82
N LYS A 409 -10.85 15.94 -2.90
CA LYS A 409 -10.39 16.40 -4.21
C LYS A 409 -9.72 17.77 -4.15
N ALA A 410 -10.26 18.71 -3.38
CA ALA A 410 -9.64 20.02 -3.22
C ALA A 410 -8.21 19.95 -2.65
N THR A 411 -7.88 18.94 -1.84
CA THR A 411 -6.51 18.74 -1.33
C THR A 411 -5.50 18.36 -2.43
N TRP A 412 -5.94 17.67 -3.48
CA TRP A 412 -5.14 17.32 -4.65
C TRP A 412 -5.03 18.48 -5.63
N ASP A 413 -6.17 19.13 -5.91
CA ASP A 413 -6.25 20.24 -6.87
C ASP A 413 -5.37 21.43 -6.47
N ARG A 414 -5.26 21.73 -5.16
CA ARG A 414 -4.37 22.80 -4.65
C ARG A 414 -2.89 22.58 -4.97
N LYS A 415 -2.46 21.35 -5.20
CA LYS A 415 -1.07 21.02 -5.61
C LYS A 415 -0.93 20.78 -7.11
N GLY A 416 -2.03 20.76 -7.87
CA GLY A 416 -2.01 20.37 -9.28
C GLY A 416 -1.55 18.93 -9.49
N ILE A 417 -1.88 18.04 -8.56
CA ILE A 417 -1.57 16.61 -8.59
C ILE A 417 -2.85 15.87 -9.00
N GLY A 418 -2.74 14.91 -9.93
CA GLY A 418 -3.84 14.01 -10.27
C GLY A 418 -4.29 13.22 -9.04
N GLN A 419 -5.59 13.22 -8.74
CA GLN A 419 -6.11 12.48 -7.59
C GLN A 419 -5.86 10.97 -7.75
N LYS A 420 -5.49 10.29 -6.66
CA LYS A 420 -5.53 8.82 -6.58
C LYS A 420 -6.34 8.36 -5.37
N MET A 421 -6.81 7.12 -5.45
CA MET A 421 -7.44 6.41 -4.34
C MET A 421 -6.85 5.00 -4.24
N HIS A 422 -6.94 4.40 -3.06
CA HIS A 422 -6.64 3.00 -2.85
C HIS A 422 -7.94 2.20 -2.68
N TYR A 423 -7.93 0.98 -3.17
CA TYR A 423 -9.10 0.12 -3.09
C TYR A 423 -8.72 -1.32 -2.82
N SER A 424 -9.46 -1.89 -1.88
CA SER A 424 -9.53 -3.32 -1.62
C SER A 424 -10.89 -3.64 -0.99
N GLU A 425 -11.08 -4.90 -0.65
CA GLU A 425 -12.24 -5.41 0.07
C GLU A 425 -11.77 -6.24 1.27
N GLY A 426 -12.62 -6.38 2.29
CA GLY A 426 -12.35 -7.32 3.37
C GLY A 426 -12.63 -8.77 2.94
N CYS A 427 -11.94 -9.73 3.54
CA CYS A 427 -12.20 -11.14 3.30
C CYS A 427 -13.66 -11.52 3.63
N PRO A 428 -14.37 -12.30 2.80
CA PRO A 428 -15.77 -12.68 3.04
C PRO A 428 -16.03 -13.36 4.38
N GLU A 429 -15.05 -14.10 4.89
CA GLU A 429 -15.09 -14.80 6.18
C GLU A 429 -14.78 -13.91 7.39
N ALA A 430 -14.39 -12.65 7.18
CA ALA A 430 -13.98 -11.76 8.25
C ALA A 430 -15.17 -11.26 9.08
N ILE A 431 -15.16 -11.57 10.37
CA ILE A 431 -16.20 -11.17 11.32
C ILE A 431 -15.68 -10.05 12.23
N THR A 432 -14.55 -10.28 12.90
CA THR A 432 -14.04 -9.35 13.92
C THR A 432 -13.25 -8.20 13.32
N GLY A 433 -13.10 -7.11 14.08
CA GLY A 433 -12.32 -5.94 13.66
C GLY A 433 -10.91 -6.31 13.19
N ARG A 434 -10.23 -7.25 13.87
CA ARG A 434 -8.90 -7.73 13.46
C ARG A 434 -8.94 -8.53 12.16
N GLN A 435 -9.88 -9.46 12.02
CA GLN A 435 -10.01 -10.26 10.78
C GLN A 435 -10.30 -9.38 9.58
N ARG A 436 -11.11 -8.32 9.77
CA ARG A 436 -11.50 -7.40 8.70
C ARG A 436 -10.35 -6.58 8.13
N ARG A 437 -9.22 -6.48 8.83
CA ARG A 437 -8.01 -5.78 8.38
C ARG A 437 -7.33 -6.46 7.21
N LYS A 438 -7.41 -7.80 7.15
CA LYS A 438 -6.84 -8.59 6.07
C LYS A 438 -7.50 -8.22 4.74
N HIS A 439 -6.68 -7.99 3.72
CA HIS A 439 -7.16 -7.69 2.39
C HIS A 439 -7.70 -8.95 1.72
N ASN A 440 -8.82 -8.81 1.02
CA ASN A 440 -9.29 -9.84 0.10
C ASN A 440 -8.19 -10.07 -0.95
N PRO A 441 -7.74 -11.32 -1.19
CA PRO A 441 -6.79 -11.63 -2.25
C PRO A 441 -7.31 -11.23 -3.64
N ARG A 442 -8.63 -11.27 -3.86
CA ARG A 442 -9.29 -10.94 -5.13
C ARG A 442 -10.57 -10.11 -4.91
N PRO A 443 -10.45 -8.79 -4.71
CA PRO A 443 -11.57 -7.86 -4.78
C PRO A 443 -12.32 -7.98 -6.11
N ILE A 444 -13.66 -7.94 -6.06
CA ILE A 444 -14.51 -8.23 -7.23
C ILE A 444 -15.31 -7.02 -7.72
N ALA A 445 -15.34 -5.93 -6.97
CA ALA A 445 -16.08 -4.71 -7.32
C ALA A 445 -15.16 -3.53 -7.68
N LEU A 446 -15.78 -2.43 -8.11
CA LEU A 446 -15.12 -1.13 -8.24
C LEU A 446 -15.79 -0.16 -7.25
N PRO A 447 -15.01 0.69 -6.55
CA PRO A 447 -15.59 1.64 -5.62
C PRO A 447 -16.31 2.76 -6.36
N PRO A 448 -17.21 3.50 -5.71
CA PRO A 448 -17.95 4.59 -6.31
C PRO A 448 -17.07 5.84 -6.43
N CYS A 449 -16.05 5.80 -7.28
CA CYS A 449 -15.13 6.91 -7.54
C CYS A 449 -15.41 7.58 -8.90
N PRO A 450 -14.86 8.78 -9.19
CA PRO A 450 -14.87 9.32 -10.55
C PRO A 450 -14.33 8.31 -11.56
N ASN A 451 -14.93 8.24 -12.75
CA ASN A 451 -14.56 7.24 -13.75
C ASN A 451 -13.19 7.49 -14.40
N ASP A 452 -12.55 8.62 -14.13
CA ASP A 452 -11.20 9.00 -14.55
C ASP A 452 -10.15 8.88 -13.42
N MET A 453 -10.49 8.23 -12.31
CA MET A 453 -9.61 8.09 -11.14
C MET A 453 -8.39 7.21 -11.42
N ASP A 454 -7.22 7.59 -10.88
CA ASP A 454 -6.09 6.68 -10.75
C ASP A 454 -6.30 5.81 -9.50
N LEU A 455 -6.65 4.54 -9.71
CA LEU A 455 -7.06 3.61 -8.68
C LEU A 455 -5.97 2.55 -8.46
N MET A 456 -5.41 2.53 -7.25
CA MET A 456 -4.46 1.51 -6.82
C MET A 456 -5.23 0.37 -6.15
N ILE A 457 -5.17 -0.82 -6.73
CA ILE A 457 -5.81 -2.03 -6.21
C ILE A 457 -4.84 -2.71 -5.24
N GLU A 458 -5.16 -2.70 -3.95
CA GLU A 458 -4.34 -3.30 -2.90
C GLU A 458 -4.82 -4.70 -2.57
N ALA A 459 -4.25 -5.69 -3.24
CA ALA A 459 -4.59 -7.09 -3.04
C ALA A 459 -3.35 -7.98 -3.03
N LYS A 460 -3.49 -9.21 -2.56
CA LYS A 460 -2.40 -10.20 -2.53
C LYS A 460 -2.00 -10.64 -3.94
N ASP A 461 -2.99 -10.82 -4.82
CA ASP A 461 -2.79 -11.34 -6.19
C ASP A 461 -2.45 -10.25 -7.23
N LYS A 462 -2.19 -9.01 -6.78
CA LYS A 462 -1.53 -7.95 -7.58
C LYS A 462 -2.18 -7.73 -8.95
N GLU A 463 -1.42 -7.90 -10.04
CA GLU A 463 -1.87 -7.70 -11.42
C GLU A 463 -3.03 -8.62 -11.82
N GLN A 464 -3.16 -9.77 -11.18
CA GLN A 464 -4.24 -10.72 -11.49
C GLN A 464 -5.60 -10.17 -11.12
N VAL A 465 -5.68 -9.42 -10.02
CA VAL A 465 -6.91 -8.70 -9.64
C VAL A 465 -7.24 -7.62 -10.67
N CYS A 466 -6.23 -6.91 -11.18
CA CYS A 466 -6.45 -5.94 -12.26
C CYS A 466 -7.07 -6.63 -13.49
N PHE A 467 -6.56 -7.78 -13.91
CA PHE A 467 -7.11 -8.54 -15.03
C PHE A 467 -8.51 -9.08 -14.79
N GLU A 468 -8.82 -9.49 -13.57
CA GLU A 468 -10.17 -9.91 -13.20
C GLU A 468 -11.15 -8.74 -13.26
N LEU A 469 -10.83 -7.60 -12.65
CA LEU A 469 -11.66 -6.39 -12.71
C LEU A 469 -11.83 -5.90 -14.16
N MET A 470 -10.75 -5.90 -14.95
CA MET A 470 -10.78 -5.54 -16.36
C MET A 470 -11.74 -6.42 -17.16
N ARG A 471 -11.71 -7.75 -16.98
CA ARG A 471 -12.63 -8.68 -17.65
C ARG A 471 -14.06 -8.50 -17.18
N THR A 472 -14.27 -8.46 -15.87
CA THR A 472 -15.60 -8.38 -15.25
C THR A 472 -16.35 -7.12 -15.69
N PHE A 473 -15.66 -5.98 -15.72
CA PHE A 473 -16.27 -4.69 -16.06
C PHE A 473 -15.99 -4.24 -17.50
N LYS A 474 -15.32 -5.07 -18.31
CA LYS A 474 -14.91 -4.75 -19.69
C LYS A 474 -14.19 -3.41 -19.81
N LEU A 475 -13.24 -3.19 -18.90
CA LEU A 475 -12.42 -1.97 -18.86
C LEU A 475 -11.52 -1.90 -20.10
N PRO A 476 -10.97 -0.74 -20.48
CA PRO A 476 -10.06 -0.64 -21.63
C PRO A 476 -8.97 -1.72 -21.61
N SER A 477 -8.68 -2.31 -22.76
CA SER A 477 -7.70 -3.41 -22.94
C SER A 477 -8.05 -4.75 -22.27
N TRP A 478 -9.27 -4.96 -21.77
CA TRP A 478 -9.69 -6.25 -21.21
C TRP A 478 -9.54 -7.42 -22.20
N ASP A 479 -9.56 -7.15 -23.49
CA ASP A 479 -9.52 -8.12 -24.57
C ASP A 479 -8.12 -8.51 -25.03
N THR A 480 -7.09 -7.79 -24.60
CA THR A 480 -5.69 -8.06 -25.01
C THR A 480 -5.13 -9.36 -24.44
N PHE A 481 -5.84 -9.95 -23.47
CA PHE A 481 -5.48 -11.18 -22.76
C PHE A 481 -6.64 -12.20 -22.72
N ASN A 482 -7.63 -12.08 -23.62
CA ASN A 482 -8.79 -12.99 -23.65
C ASN A 482 -8.52 -14.38 -24.25
N ASN A 483 -7.51 -14.54 -25.11
CA ASN A 483 -7.18 -15.83 -25.75
C ASN A 483 -6.31 -16.72 -24.84
N ILE A 484 -6.34 -16.46 -23.53
CA ILE A 484 -5.56 -17.18 -22.54
C ILE A 484 -6.31 -18.45 -22.15
N ILE A 485 -5.74 -19.60 -22.52
CA ILE A 485 -6.07 -20.88 -21.90
C ILE A 485 -5.06 -21.07 -20.77
N PRO A 486 -5.49 -21.07 -19.49
CA PRO A 486 -4.61 -21.42 -18.38
C PRO A 486 -3.83 -22.72 -18.68
N TYR A 487 -2.54 -22.77 -18.34
CA TYR A 487 -1.66 -23.95 -18.48
C TYR A 487 -1.16 -24.32 -19.88
N GLU A 488 -1.66 -23.71 -20.96
CA GLU A 488 -1.22 -24.05 -22.32
C GLU A 488 -0.27 -23.01 -22.91
N ARG A 489 1.04 -23.31 -22.90
CA ARG A 489 2.04 -22.63 -23.74
C ARG A 489 2.19 -23.34 -25.08
N THR A 490 1.60 -22.81 -26.14
CA THR A 490 1.90 -23.30 -27.50
C THR A 490 3.10 -22.59 -28.11
N ASP A 491 3.51 -21.45 -27.56
CA ASP A 491 4.64 -20.62 -28.02
C ASP A 491 5.99 -21.02 -27.41
N ASP A 492 6.00 -21.91 -26.41
CA ASP A 492 7.21 -22.36 -25.76
C ASP A 492 8.20 -22.99 -26.75
N ASN A 493 9.50 -22.71 -26.55
CA ASN A 493 10.63 -23.37 -27.21
C ASN A 493 10.81 -24.81 -26.65
N LYS A 494 9.72 -25.57 -26.48
CA LYS A 494 9.77 -26.97 -26.03
C LYS A 494 10.55 -27.79 -27.08
N PRO A 495 11.57 -28.54 -26.68
CA PRO A 495 12.21 -29.49 -27.60
C PRO A 495 11.16 -30.50 -28.07
N LEU A 496 11.05 -30.68 -29.39
CA LEU A 496 10.12 -31.63 -29.98
C LEU A 496 10.28 -33.01 -29.32
N PRO A 497 9.19 -33.71 -28.97
CA PRO A 497 9.29 -35.04 -28.42
C PRO A 497 10.04 -35.93 -29.41
N LYS A 498 11.15 -36.55 -28.97
CA LYS A 498 11.90 -37.50 -29.79
C LYS A 498 10.92 -38.59 -30.23
N LYS A 499 10.58 -38.65 -31.53
CA LYS A 499 9.75 -39.72 -32.11
C LYS A 499 10.31 -41.06 -31.59
N ALA A 500 9.53 -41.78 -30.80
CA ALA A 500 9.95 -43.09 -30.31
C ALA A 500 10.23 -43.97 -31.54
N LYS A 501 11.49 -44.40 -31.71
CA LYS A 501 11.84 -45.35 -32.77
C LYS A 501 11.09 -46.65 -32.49
N LYS A 502 9.91 -46.84 -33.09
CA LYS A 502 9.28 -48.16 -33.18
C LYS A 502 10.32 -49.07 -33.84
N LYS A 503 10.73 -50.15 -33.17
CA LYS A 503 11.56 -51.18 -33.79
C LYS A 503 10.79 -51.75 -34.97
N LYS A 504 11.13 -51.30 -36.18
CA LYS A 504 10.61 -51.87 -37.42
C LYS A 504 11.15 -53.28 -37.55
N THR A 505 10.28 -54.26 -37.74
CA THR A 505 10.69 -55.61 -38.11
C THR A 505 11.37 -55.60 -39.47
N LYS A 506 12.31 -56.53 -39.73
CA LYS A 506 13.05 -56.63 -41.00
C LYS A 506 12.16 -56.55 -42.25
N LYS A 507 10.95 -57.12 -42.17
CA LYS A 507 9.94 -57.12 -43.22
C LYS A 507 9.30 -55.75 -43.52
N GLN A 508 9.27 -54.83 -42.54
CA GLN A 508 8.81 -53.45 -42.72
C GLN A 508 9.90 -52.56 -43.32
N ILE A 509 11.17 -52.86 -43.04
CA ILE A 509 12.32 -52.15 -43.61
C ILE A 509 12.44 -52.47 -45.10
N ASP A 510 12.24 -53.73 -45.49
CA ASP A 510 12.30 -54.14 -46.90
C ASP A 510 11.15 -53.53 -47.73
N ALA A 511 9.95 -53.39 -47.14
CA ALA A 511 8.80 -52.75 -47.81
C ALA A 511 8.97 -51.23 -47.97
N GLU A 512 9.54 -50.54 -46.97
CA GLU A 512 9.84 -49.11 -47.09
C GLU A 512 10.94 -48.83 -48.11
N ILE A 513 11.95 -49.70 -48.26
CA ILE A 513 13.00 -49.53 -49.28
C ILE A 513 12.41 -49.61 -50.70
N GLU A 514 11.35 -50.40 -50.90
CA GLU A 514 10.65 -50.53 -52.18
C GLU A 514 9.72 -49.33 -52.46
N GLU A 515 9.17 -48.71 -51.41
CA GLU A 515 8.33 -47.51 -51.49
C GLU A 515 9.14 -46.21 -51.62
N PHE A 516 10.31 -46.11 -50.96
CA PHE A 516 11.20 -44.94 -51.00
C PHE A 516 11.81 -44.64 -52.37
N GLY A 517 11.68 -45.56 -53.34
CA GLY A 517 12.05 -45.34 -54.74
C GLY A 517 11.11 -44.38 -55.48
N LYS A 518 9.97 -44.02 -54.89
CA LYS A 518 9.03 -43.02 -55.42
C LYS A 518 8.59 -42.09 -54.29
N GLU A 519 8.75 -40.80 -54.51
CA GLU A 519 8.28 -39.69 -53.67
C GLU A 519 9.08 -39.41 -52.38
N LEU A 520 10.09 -38.57 -52.56
CA LEU A 520 10.43 -37.53 -51.59
C LEU A 520 10.31 -36.19 -52.32
N SER A 521 9.09 -35.67 -52.41
CA SER A 521 8.93 -34.22 -52.34
C SER A 521 9.16 -33.83 -50.89
N GLU A 522 10.14 -32.97 -50.66
CA GLU A 522 10.48 -32.41 -49.36
C GLU A 522 9.25 -31.70 -48.78
N GLU A 523 8.53 -32.35 -47.86
CA GLU A 523 7.73 -31.62 -46.88
C GLU A 523 8.73 -30.99 -45.90
N GLU A 524 9.06 -29.73 -46.13
CA GLU A 524 9.79 -28.90 -45.17
C GLU A 524 9.04 -28.96 -43.82
N GLU A 525 9.64 -29.57 -42.80
CA GLU A 525 9.13 -29.44 -41.44
C GLU A 525 9.13 -27.93 -41.10
N PRO A 526 8.00 -27.35 -40.65
CA PRO A 526 7.95 -25.94 -40.33
C PRO A 526 8.94 -25.67 -39.19
N VAL A 527 10.00 -24.94 -39.51
CA VAL A 527 10.96 -24.43 -38.53
C VAL A 527 10.19 -23.49 -37.62
N LYS A 528 9.83 -23.96 -36.42
CA LYS A 528 9.21 -23.11 -35.40
C LYS A 528 10.24 -22.05 -35.03
N GLU A 529 9.95 -20.80 -35.36
CA GLU A 529 10.80 -19.64 -35.07
C GLU A 529 11.05 -19.59 -33.55
N GLN A 530 12.33 -19.62 -33.14
CA GLN A 530 12.67 -19.60 -31.72
C GLN A 530 12.36 -18.22 -31.17
N ILE A 531 11.44 -18.15 -30.22
CA ILE A 531 11.09 -16.89 -29.55
C ILE A 531 12.24 -16.52 -28.60
N PRO A 532 12.75 -15.28 -28.62
CA PRO A 532 13.76 -14.80 -27.66
C PRO A 532 13.29 -15.00 -26.21
N GLU A 533 14.22 -15.29 -25.30
CA GLU A 533 13.89 -15.56 -23.89
C GLU A 533 13.25 -14.33 -23.21
N GLU A 534 13.63 -13.14 -23.66
CA GLU A 534 13.08 -11.85 -23.23
C GLU A 534 11.61 -11.67 -23.65
N GLU A 535 11.19 -12.26 -24.77
CA GLU A 535 9.81 -12.18 -25.24
C GLU A 535 8.90 -13.22 -24.57
N ILE A 536 9.47 -14.36 -24.16
CA ILE A 536 8.76 -15.43 -23.46
C ILE A 536 8.15 -14.93 -22.15
N GLY A 537 8.93 -14.22 -21.31
CA GLY A 537 8.44 -13.67 -20.04
C GLY A 537 7.38 -12.57 -20.20
N MET A 538 7.30 -11.97 -21.39
CA MET A 538 6.33 -10.93 -21.75
C MET A 538 5.03 -11.51 -22.31
N GLY A 539 4.88 -12.84 -22.34
CA GLY A 539 3.72 -13.53 -22.90
C GLY A 539 3.79 -13.78 -24.41
N GLY A 540 4.97 -13.64 -25.02
CA GLY A 540 5.19 -13.94 -26.44
C GLY A 540 4.38 -13.06 -27.40
N SER A 541 4.29 -13.49 -28.66
CA SER A 541 3.54 -12.81 -29.73
C SER A 541 2.03 -12.86 -29.55
N GLU A 542 1.54 -13.75 -28.69
CA GLU A 542 0.11 -13.96 -28.44
C GLU A 542 -0.39 -13.35 -27.12
N ASN A 543 0.46 -12.60 -26.40
CA ASN A 543 0.14 -11.91 -25.14
C ASN A 543 -0.44 -12.86 -24.07
N ARG A 544 0.17 -14.05 -23.92
CA ARG A 544 -0.28 -15.06 -22.97
C ARG A 544 0.28 -14.78 -21.58
N VAL A 545 -0.59 -14.45 -20.62
CA VAL A 545 -0.25 -14.49 -19.19
C VAL A 545 -0.42 -15.93 -18.72
N TYR A 546 0.68 -16.55 -18.31
CA TYR A 546 0.64 -17.92 -17.82
C TYR A 546 0.26 -17.94 -16.34
N TRP A 547 -0.50 -18.96 -15.94
CA TRP A 547 -0.89 -19.20 -14.56
C TRP A 547 -0.21 -20.49 -14.10
N LEU A 548 0.42 -20.50 -12.92
CA LEU A 548 0.95 -21.74 -12.37
C LEU A 548 -0.19 -22.65 -11.87
N ILE A 549 -0.01 -23.96 -12.04
CA ILE A 549 -0.97 -24.96 -11.55
C ILE A 549 -1.06 -24.82 -10.02
N GLY A 550 -2.27 -24.63 -9.48
CA GLY A 550 -2.51 -24.53 -8.04
C GLY A 550 -2.46 -23.11 -7.43
N MET A 551 -2.31 -22.06 -8.24
CA MET A 551 -2.53 -20.66 -7.81
C MET A 551 -3.92 -20.13 -8.21
N GLU A 552 -4.84 -21.06 -8.48
CA GLU A 552 -6.22 -20.77 -8.91
C GLU A 552 -7.15 -20.43 -7.74
N GLU A 553 -6.80 -20.84 -6.52
CA GLU A 553 -7.67 -20.79 -5.32
C GLU A 553 -7.34 -19.63 -4.38
#